data_AF-A0A7D5RNH3-F1
#
_entry.id   AF-A0A7D5RNH3-F1
#
_cell.length_a   1.000
_cell.length_b   1.000
_cell.length_c   1.000
_cell.angle_alpha   90.00
_cell.angle_beta   90.00
_cell.angle_gamma   90.00
#
_symmetry.space_group_name_H-M   'P 1'
#
loop_
_entity.id
_entity.type
_entity.pdbx_description
1 polymer ?
#
loop_
_entity_poly.entity_id
_entity_poly.type
_entity_poly.pdbx_seq_one_letter_code
_entity_poly.pdbx_strand_id
1 'polypeptide(L)'
;MKLQTIHGSNFRSKVLYRLNNQIKTFGIIEVLRKGITDNNIKLKLFFDKPVSNLNEKDLALYNQNIFSVTRQVHYSIQNENSLDLVVFINGLPIITFELKNELTKQTVKDAIKQYKTNRDPKEELFRLGRCLVHFAVDSEQIWMTTHLKGENTYFLPFNKGNNNGAGNPPNPKGIKTDYLWKDMLTKARLTNIIQNYVQLFEEETEKILPDGKVKKEKVKKLIFPRYHQIDAVDKLLSNAKENGAGKRYLIQHSAGSGKSNSISWLAHQLVGLFDKNNENTIFDTVGTRLLF
;
A
#
# COMPACT_ATOMS: atom_id res chain seq x y z
N MET A 1 24.71 16.26 9.72
CA MET A 1 26.15 16.49 9.97
C MET A 1 27.05 15.37 9.44
N LYS A 2 26.94 14.11 9.89
CA LYS A 2 27.87 13.03 9.44
C LYS A 2 28.00 12.85 7.91
N LEU A 3 26.89 12.71 7.18
CA LEU A 3 26.92 12.57 5.73
C LEU A 3 27.39 13.83 4.99
N GLN A 4 27.23 15.01 5.61
CA GLN A 4 27.74 16.26 5.06
C GLN A 4 29.26 16.32 5.18
N THR A 5 29.84 15.79 6.25
CA THR A 5 31.29 15.64 6.39
C THR A 5 31.85 14.68 5.33
N ILE A 6 31.16 13.59 5.02
CA ILE A 6 31.60 12.59 4.04
C ILE A 6 31.49 13.10 2.60
N HIS A 7 30.34 13.67 2.24
CA HIS A 7 30.04 14.05 0.84
C HIS A 7 30.33 15.52 0.52
N GLY A 8 30.77 16.31 1.51
CA GLY A 8 31.06 17.74 1.35
C GLY A 8 29.86 18.55 0.84
N SER A 9 30.13 19.49 -0.06
CA SER A 9 29.10 20.37 -0.66
C SER A 9 28.02 19.60 -1.44
N ASN A 10 28.34 18.40 -1.96
CA ASN A 10 27.44 17.58 -2.76
C ASN A 10 26.55 16.64 -1.93
N PHE A 11 26.53 16.75 -0.59
CA PHE A 11 25.82 15.79 0.24
C PHE A 11 24.35 15.60 -0.12
N ARG A 12 23.64 16.68 -0.46
CA ARG A 12 22.21 16.61 -0.82
C ARG A 12 22.01 15.78 -2.08
N SER A 13 22.75 16.07 -3.14
CA SER A 13 22.61 15.37 -4.42
C SER A 13 23.02 13.90 -4.29
N LYS A 14 24.06 13.59 -3.52
CA LYS A 14 24.50 12.20 -3.25
C LYS A 14 23.44 11.41 -2.46
N VAL A 15 22.87 11.99 -1.42
CA VAL A 15 21.81 11.34 -0.63
C VAL A 15 20.55 11.10 -1.48
N LEU A 16 20.13 12.09 -2.28
CA LEU A 16 18.98 11.94 -3.18
C LEU A 16 19.24 10.90 -4.27
N TYR A 17 20.44 10.87 -4.84
CA TYR A 17 20.83 9.84 -5.81
C TYR A 17 20.78 8.45 -5.18
N ARG A 18 21.31 8.30 -3.96
CA ARG A 18 21.27 7.03 -3.22
C ARG A 18 19.84 6.60 -2.93
N LEU A 19 19.01 7.51 -2.41
CA LEU A 19 17.59 7.27 -2.15
C LEU A 19 16.86 6.81 -3.41
N ASN A 20 17.05 7.53 -4.51
CA ASN A 20 16.44 7.21 -5.79
C ASN A 20 16.81 5.81 -6.27
N ASN A 21 18.10 5.45 -6.19
CA ASN A 21 18.56 4.12 -6.59
C ASN A 21 18.03 3.02 -5.67
N GLN A 22 17.97 3.24 -4.36
CA GLN A 22 17.40 2.27 -3.42
C GLN A 22 15.92 2.02 -3.71
N ILE A 23 15.15 3.06 -4.04
CA ILE A 23 13.75 2.91 -4.47
C ILE A 23 13.65 2.13 -5.80
N LYS A 24 14.52 2.39 -6.78
CA LYS A 24 14.54 1.61 -8.05
C LYS A 24 14.84 0.13 -7.82
N THR A 25 15.78 -0.17 -6.94
CA THR A 25 16.23 -1.54 -6.70
C THR A 25 15.23 -2.31 -5.83
N PHE A 26 14.82 -1.74 -4.71
CA PHE A 26 14.07 -2.45 -3.67
C PHE A 26 12.61 -2.03 -3.53
N GLY A 27 12.19 -0.97 -4.24
CA GLY A 27 10.87 -0.38 -4.10
C GLY A 27 10.76 0.55 -2.91
N ILE A 28 9.77 1.42 -2.97
CA ILE A 28 9.49 2.42 -1.94
C ILE A 28 9.10 1.79 -0.61
N ILE A 29 8.43 0.63 -0.64
CA ILE A 29 8.00 -0.08 0.55
C ILE A 29 9.18 -0.50 1.43
N GLU A 30 10.26 -1.02 0.82
CA GLU A 30 11.47 -1.40 1.54
C GLU A 30 12.18 -0.17 2.12
N VAL A 31 12.22 0.90 1.34
CA VAL A 31 12.82 2.18 1.75
C VAL A 31 12.06 2.80 2.92
N LEU A 32 10.73 2.72 2.97
CA LEU A 32 9.94 3.19 4.11
C LEU A 32 10.17 2.31 5.35
N ARG A 33 10.10 0.97 5.20
CA ARG A 33 10.24 0.04 6.34
C ARG A 33 11.64 0.00 6.91
N LYS A 34 12.65 -0.10 6.04
CA LYS A 34 14.02 -0.32 6.45
C LYS A 34 14.87 0.93 6.36
N GLY A 35 14.49 1.97 5.62
CA GLY A 35 15.36 3.11 5.35
C GLY A 35 16.51 2.77 4.40
N ILE A 36 17.38 3.75 4.12
CA ILE A 36 18.54 3.57 3.24
C ILE A 36 19.85 3.57 4.03
N THR A 37 20.89 2.97 3.47
CA THR A 37 22.25 3.03 4.01
C THR A 37 23.18 3.73 3.02
N ASP A 38 23.90 4.74 3.50
CA ASP A 38 24.91 5.50 2.75
C ASP A 38 26.18 5.60 3.61
N ASN A 39 27.33 5.11 3.10
CA ASN A 39 28.60 5.08 3.83
C ASN A 39 28.48 4.56 5.27
N ASN A 40 27.87 3.39 5.45
CA ASN A 40 27.57 2.75 6.75
C ASN A 40 26.67 3.57 7.69
N ILE A 41 26.14 4.71 7.25
CA ILE A 41 25.16 5.49 8.00
C ILE A 41 23.77 5.10 7.56
N LYS A 42 22.97 4.64 8.52
CA LYS A 42 21.56 4.32 8.30
C LYS A 42 20.70 5.56 8.40
N LEU A 43 19.87 5.79 7.38
CA LEU A 43 18.85 6.83 7.35
C LEU A 43 17.48 6.17 7.40
N LYS A 44 16.76 6.33 8.52
CA LYS A 44 15.36 5.95 8.63
C LYS A 44 14.50 7.08 8.07
N LEU A 45 13.61 6.75 7.13
CA LEU A 45 12.84 7.73 6.36
C LEU A 45 11.36 7.76 6.74
N PHE A 46 10.93 6.79 7.54
CA PHE A 46 9.56 6.67 8.02
C PHE A 46 9.60 5.94 9.36
N PHE A 47 8.82 6.43 10.31
CA PHE A 47 8.70 5.83 11.64
C PHE A 47 7.33 5.19 11.79
N ASP A 48 7.33 4.04 12.45
CA ASP A 48 6.16 3.21 12.63
C ASP A 48 5.36 3.67 13.85
N LYS A 49 4.04 3.46 13.83
CA LYS A 49 3.24 3.64 15.04
C LYS A 49 3.62 2.52 16.03
N PRO A 50 4.08 2.84 17.25
CA PRO A 50 4.43 1.81 18.23
C PRO A 50 3.18 1.04 18.68
N VAL A 51 3.36 -0.24 19.00
CA VAL A 51 2.28 -1.15 19.44
C VAL A 51 1.77 -0.81 20.84
N SER A 52 2.65 -0.25 21.69
CA SER A 52 2.32 0.24 23.02
C SER A 52 2.75 1.70 23.18
N ASN A 53 2.08 2.43 24.07
CA ASN A 53 2.43 3.81 24.41
C ASN A 53 3.64 3.89 25.37
N LEU A 54 4.25 2.74 25.72
CA LEU A 54 5.38 2.67 26.66
C LEU A 54 6.68 3.23 26.08
N ASN A 55 6.77 3.36 24.76
CA ASN A 55 7.93 3.94 24.09
C ASN A 55 7.60 5.34 23.56
N GLU A 56 7.67 6.32 24.46
CA GLU A 56 7.40 7.73 24.16
C GLU A 56 8.30 8.27 23.04
N LYS A 57 9.55 7.80 22.96
CA LYS A 57 10.51 8.24 21.94
C LYS A 57 10.07 7.80 20.54
N ASP A 58 9.65 6.55 20.38
CA ASP A 58 9.16 6.04 19.10
C ASP A 58 7.83 6.70 18.70
N LEU A 59 6.96 6.97 19.67
CA LEU A 59 5.74 7.72 19.43
C LEU A 59 6.03 9.16 18.98
N ALA A 60 7.00 9.83 19.61
CA ALA A 60 7.42 11.17 19.21
C ALA A 60 7.99 11.19 17.79
N LEU A 61 8.78 10.18 17.41
CA LEU A 61 9.31 10.03 16.06
C LEU A 61 8.20 9.72 15.04
N TYR A 62 7.24 8.86 15.40
CA TYR A 62 6.06 8.60 14.57
C TYR A 62 5.27 9.88 14.28
N ASN A 63 5.05 10.71 15.31
CA ASN A 63 4.33 11.97 15.20
C ASN A 63 5.07 13.03 14.37
N GLN A 64 6.39 12.89 14.18
CA GLN A 64 7.19 13.73 13.31
C GLN A 64 7.09 13.37 11.82
N ASN A 65 6.51 12.21 11.48
CA ASN A 65 6.24 11.90 10.07
C ASN A 65 5.29 12.93 9.46
N ILE A 66 5.67 13.47 8.31
CA ILE A 66 4.88 14.41 7.54
C ILE A 66 4.07 13.64 6.51
N PHE A 67 2.75 13.65 6.68
CA PHE A 67 1.80 13.16 5.68
C PHE A 67 1.20 14.38 4.98
N SER A 68 1.24 14.39 3.66
CA SER A 68 0.72 15.49 2.86
C SER A 68 0.00 15.00 1.62
N VAL A 69 -0.90 15.84 1.10
CA VAL A 69 -1.62 15.60 -0.15
C VAL A 69 -1.45 16.82 -1.02
N THR A 70 -1.03 16.60 -2.26
CA THR A 70 -0.89 17.68 -3.25
C THR A 70 -1.88 17.44 -4.37
N ARG A 71 -2.57 18.50 -4.79
CA ARG A 71 -3.50 18.51 -5.91
C ARG A 71 -2.76 18.82 -7.21
N GLN A 72 -3.25 18.31 -8.34
CA GLN A 72 -2.74 18.64 -9.68
C GLN A 72 -1.21 18.49 -9.79
N VAL A 73 -0.72 17.30 -9.45
CA VAL A 73 0.73 17.03 -9.46
C VAL A 73 1.20 16.77 -10.88
N HIS A 74 1.95 17.72 -11.43
CA HIS A 74 2.71 17.52 -12.67
C HIS A 74 3.90 16.60 -12.40
N TYR A 75 3.92 15.46 -13.08
CA TYR A 75 4.87 14.37 -12.79
C TYR A 75 5.92 14.16 -13.89
N SER A 76 5.79 14.85 -15.01
CA SER A 76 6.65 14.70 -16.18
C SER A 76 7.40 16.00 -16.48
N ILE A 77 8.60 15.86 -17.02
CA ILE A 77 9.35 16.95 -17.65
C ILE A 77 9.09 17.02 -19.17
N GLN A 78 8.37 16.04 -19.72
CA GLN A 78 8.14 15.88 -21.17
C GLN A 78 6.75 16.36 -21.59
N ASN A 79 5.84 16.54 -20.64
CA ASN A 79 4.48 16.97 -20.88
C ASN A 79 3.90 17.64 -19.63
N GLU A 80 2.80 18.35 -19.80
CA GLU A 80 2.10 19.06 -18.72
C GLU A 80 1.02 18.21 -18.04
N ASN A 81 1.01 16.89 -18.24
CA ASN A 81 0.00 16.06 -17.60
C ASN A 81 0.15 16.11 -16.08
N SER A 82 -0.99 16.14 -15.40
CA SER A 82 -1.06 16.11 -13.95
C SER A 82 -1.97 14.99 -13.46
N LEU A 83 -1.73 14.59 -12.21
CA LEU A 83 -2.62 13.72 -11.42
C LEU A 83 -3.50 14.57 -10.53
N ASP A 84 -4.76 14.17 -10.33
CA ASP A 84 -5.70 14.93 -9.50
C ASP A 84 -5.21 15.08 -8.06
N LEU A 85 -4.73 13.98 -7.45
CA LEU A 85 -4.10 13.97 -6.13
C LEU A 85 -2.90 13.02 -6.08
N VAL A 86 -1.92 13.36 -5.23
CA VAL A 86 -0.87 12.44 -4.79
C VAL A 86 -0.70 12.57 -3.28
N VAL A 87 -0.65 11.43 -2.58
CA VAL A 87 -0.32 11.35 -1.15
C VAL A 87 1.18 11.14 -1.00
N PHE A 88 1.80 11.92 -0.13
CA PHE A 88 3.21 11.84 0.21
C PHE A 88 3.43 11.53 1.68
N ILE A 89 4.51 10.80 1.95
CA ILE A 89 5.05 10.60 3.30
C ILE A 89 6.49 11.08 3.30
N ASN A 90 6.81 12.07 4.14
CA ASN A 90 8.14 12.69 4.24
C ASN A 90 8.69 13.12 2.87
N GLY A 91 7.83 13.62 1.98
CA GLY A 91 8.16 14.07 0.62
C GLY A 91 8.26 12.97 -0.44
N LEU A 92 8.10 11.69 -0.07
CA LEU A 92 8.07 10.58 -1.01
C LEU A 92 6.65 10.30 -1.52
N PRO A 93 6.40 10.19 -2.83
CA PRO A 93 5.07 9.90 -3.36
C PRO A 93 4.69 8.44 -3.09
N ILE A 94 3.55 8.21 -2.45
CA ILE A 94 3.13 6.88 -1.99
C ILE A 94 1.90 6.39 -2.74
N ILE A 95 0.94 7.27 -3.04
CA ILE A 95 -0.35 6.92 -3.66
C ILE A 95 -0.74 7.99 -4.66
N THR A 96 -1.23 7.60 -5.84
CA THR A 96 -1.77 8.53 -6.83
C THR A 96 -3.27 8.34 -7.00
N PHE A 97 -3.97 9.39 -7.40
CA PHE A 97 -5.41 9.35 -7.65
C PHE A 97 -5.78 10.01 -8.98
N GLU A 98 -6.74 9.40 -9.66
CA GLU A 98 -7.60 10.04 -10.67
C GLU A 98 -9.02 10.04 -10.11
N LEU A 99 -9.61 11.23 -10.01
CA LEU A 99 -10.92 11.45 -9.42
C LEU A 99 -11.92 11.83 -10.52
N LYS A 100 -13.13 11.26 -10.44
CA LYS A 100 -14.24 11.55 -11.34
C LYS A 100 -15.50 11.83 -10.55
N ASN A 101 -16.46 12.47 -11.22
CA ASN A 101 -17.73 12.85 -10.63
C ASN A 101 -18.85 12.57 -11.62
N GLU A 102 -19.89 11.88 -11.16
CA GLU A 102 -21.05 11.55 -12.01
C GLU A 102 -21.81 12.82 -12.46
N LEU A 103 -21.72 13.92 -11.72
CA LEU A 103 -22.27 15.21 -12.13
C LEU A 103 -21.64 15.73 -13.43
N THR A 104 -20.36 15.38 -13.69
CA THR A 104 -19.69 15.68 -14.97
C THR A 104 -19.80 14.53 -15.97
N LYS A 105 -20.69 13.56 -15.71
CA LYS A 105 -20.90 12.32 -16.48
C LYS A 105 -19.64 11.47 -16.63
N GLN A 106 -18.69 11.61 -15.69
CA GLN A 106 -17.49 10.79 -15.64
C GLN A 106 -17.54 9.83 -14.47
N THR A 107 -17.04 8.63 -14.70
CA THR A 107 -17.08 7.51 -13.75
C THR A 107 -15.69 6.97 -13.52
N VAL A 108 -15.57 6.01 -12.60
CA VAL A 108 -14.32 5.28 -12.37
C VAL A 108 -13.77 4.61 -13.63
N LYS A 109 -14.64 4.25 -14.60
CA LYS A 109 -14.19 3.71 -15.89
C LYS A 109 -13.38 4.72 -16.69
N ASP A 110 -13.73 6.00 -16.62
CA ASP A 110 -12.99 7.08 -17.28
C ASP A 110 -11.63 7.31 -16.62
N ALA A 111 -11.57 7.27 -15.28
CA ALA A 111 -10.30 7.31 -14.55
C ALA A 111 -9.41 6.10 -14.87
N ILE A 112 -9.97 4.88 -14.93
CA ILE A 112 -9.23 3.68 -15.33
C ILE A 112 -8.71 3.83 -16.77
N LYS A 113 -9.54 4.31 -17.70
CA LYS A 113 -9.15 4.57 -19.07
C LYS A 113 -7.98 5.56 -19.11
N GLN A 114 -8.09 6.68 -18.41
CA GLN A 114 -7.03 7.69 -18.32
C GLN A 114 -5.71 7.13 -17.79
N TYR A 115 -5.74 6.26 -16.77
CA TYR A 115 -4.55 5.53 -16.32
C TYR A 115 -3.95 4.61 -17.39
N LYS A 116 -4.79 3.96 -18.20
CA LYS A 116 -4.33 3.04 -19.25
C LYS A 116 -3.76 3.77 -20.47
N THR A 117 -4.37 4.88 -20.87
CA THR A 117 -4.08 5.56 -22.13
C THR A 117 -3.16 6.78 -21.98
N ASN A 118 -3.24 7.52 -20.87
CA ASN A 118 -2.58 8.83 -20.71
C ASN A 118 -1.45 8.82 -19.67
N ARG A 119 -1.23 7.72 -18.95
CA ARG A 119 -0.17 7.59 -17.95
C ARG A 119 0.85 6.57 -18.44
N ASP A 120 1.94 7.06 -19.03
CA ASP A 120 3.02 6.20 -19.54
C ASP A 120 3.71 5.47 -18.37
N PRO A 121 3.68 4.13 -18.30
CA PRO A 121 4.37 3.37 -17.25
C PRO A 121 5.89 3.59 -17.16
N LYS A 122 6.50 4.19 -18.18
CA LYS A 122 7.94 4.51 -18.20
C LYS A 122 8.29 5.75 -17.38
N GLU A 123 7.32 6.63 -17.16
CA GLU A 123 7.47 7.80 -16.28
C GLU A 123 7.84 7.37 -14.87
N GLU A 124 8.78 8.07 -14.25
CA GLU A 124 9.43 7.58 -13.01
C GLU A 124 8.42 7.40 -11.87
N LEU A 125 7.35 8.19 -11.80
CA LEU A 125 6.31 8.05 -10.78
C LEU A 125 5.50 6.74 -10.90
N PHE A 126 5.36 6.20 -12.12
CA PHE A 126 4.48 5.07 -12.43
C PHE A 126 5.22 3.73 -12.56
N ARG A 127 6.54 3.72 -12.46
CA ARG A 127 7.30 2.48 -12.44
C ARG A 127 6.91 1.62 -11.24
N LEU A 128 6.86 0.30 -11.43
CA LEU A 128 6.52 -0.64 -10.37
C LEU A 128 7.35 -0.38 -9.10
N GLY A 129 6.66 -0.28 -7.96
CA GLY A 129 7.30 -0.08 -6.66
C GLY A 129 7.67 1.38 -6.36
N ARG A 130 7.33 2.34 -7.22
CA ARG A 130 7.49 3.78 -6.93
C ARG A 130 6.35 4.35 -6.11
N CYS A 131 5.13 3.92 -6.39
CA CYS A 131 3.96 4.12 -5.54
C CYS A 131 3.49 2.74 -5.03
N LEU A 132 2.73 2.73 -3.94
CA LEU A 132 2.13 1.51 -3.40
C LEU A 132 0.89 1.10 -4.20
N VAL A 133 0.13 2.09 -4.68
CA VAL A 133 -1.15 1.90 -5.37
C VAL A 133 -1.55 3.17 -6.15
N HIS A 134 -2.31 2.98 -7.22
CA HIS A 134 -2.93 4.02 -8.04
C HIS A 134 -4.45 3.83 -7.96
N PHE A 135 -5.18 4.81 -7.43
CA PHE A 135 -6.63 4.75 -7.25
C PHE A 135 -7.37 5.52 -8.34
N ALA A 136 -8.34 4.85 -8.95
CA ALA A 136 -9.40 5.46 -9.75
C ALA A 136 -10.65 5.55 -8.87
N VAL A 137 -11.21 6.75 -8.71
CA VAL A 137 -12.27 7.01 -7.72
C VAL A 137 -13.39 7.86 -8.33
N ASP A 138 -14.63 7.47 -8.10
CA ASP A 138 -15.80 8.36 -8.22
C ASP A 138 -16.60 8.38 -6.90
N SER A 139 -17.82 8.94 -6.91
CA SER A 139 -18.70 8.99 -5.73
C SER A 139 -19.24 7.63 -5.29
N GLU A 140 -19.21 6.64 -6.18
CA GLU A 140 -19.90 5.35 -6.03
C GLU A 140 -18.92 4.20 -5.78
N GLN A 141 -17.77 4.19 -6.46
CA GLN A 141 -16.81 3.09 -6.50
C GLN A 141 -15.36 3.56 -6.45
N ILE A 142 -14.52 2.68 -5.89
CA ILE A 142 -13.06 2.82 -5.88
C ILE A 142 -12.46 1.58 -6.54
N TRP A 143 -11.57 1.82 -7.48
CA TRP A 143 -10.78 0.81 -8.15
C TRP A 143 -9.30 1.14 -8.01
N MET A 144 -8.46 0.12 -8.02
CA MET A 144 -7.04 0.29 -7.77
C MET A 144 -6.17 -0.62 -8.61
N THR A 145 -4.94 -0.20 -8.85
CA THR A 145 -3.89 -1.04 -9.43
C THR A 145 -2.54 -0.72 -8.79
N THR A 146 -1.66 -1.71 -8.70
CA THR A 146 -0.30 -1.55 -8.17
C THR A 146 0.76 -1.41 -9.26
N HIS A 147 0.38 -1.62 -10.54
CA HIS A 147 1.31 -1.60 -11.66
C HIS A 147 0.60 -1.21 -12.96
N LEU A 148 0.93 -0.03 -13.48
CA LEU A 148 0.50 0.39 -14.81
C LEU A 148 1.28 -0.39 -15.89
N LYS A 149 0.56 -0.92 -16.87
CA LYS A 149 1.08 -1.63 -18.05
C LYS A 149 0.39 -1.16 -19.34
N GLY A 150 0.04 0.12 -19.40
CA GLY A 150 -0.77 0.71 -20.49
C GLY A 150 -2.14 0.03 -20.55
N GLU A 151 -2.60 -0.33 -21.75
CA GLU A 151 -3.88 -1.03 -21.97
C GLU A 151 -4.02 -2.33 -21.16
N ASN A 152 -2.90 -3.03 -20.96
CA ASN A 152 -2.83 -4.29 -20.20
C ASN A 152 -2.89 -4.09 -18.67
N THR A 153 -3.06 -2.86 -18.19
CA THR A 153 -3.23 -2.59 -16.76
C THR A 153 -4.49 -3.28 -16.25
N TYR A 154 -4.34 -4.02 -15.15
CA TYR A 154 -5.46 -4.65 -14.48
C TYR A 154 -5.82 -3.86 -13.21
N PHE A 155 -7.10 -3.51 -13.08
CA PHE A 155 -7.66 -2.83 -11.92
C PHE A 155 -8.52 -3.79 -11.12
N LEU A 156 -8.40 -3.70 -9.80
CA LEU A 156 -9.17 -4.45 -8.83
C LEU A 156 -10.13 -3.52 -8.08
N PRO A 157 -11.33 -3.98 -7.70
CA PRO A 157 -12.21 -3.20 -6.85
C PRO A 157 -11.60 -3.07 -5.44
N PHE A 158 -11.70 -1.87 -4.88
CA PHE A 158 -11.40 -1.57 -3.47
C PHE A 158 -12.69 -1.18 -2.74
N ASN A 159 -13.77 -1.89 -3.04
CA ASN A 159 -15.13 -1.63 -2.57
C ASN A 159 -15.50 -2.49 -1.35
N LYS A 160 -16.45 -2.02 -0.54
CA LYS A 160 -16.99 -2.69 0.65
C LYS A 160 -17.79 -3.96 0.35
N GLY A 161 -18.33 -4.07 -0.86
CA GLY A 161 -19.43 -4.99 -1.17
C GLY A 161 -20.76 -4.41 -0.71
N ASN A 162 -21.86 -4.87 -1.29
CA ASN A 162 -23.20 -4.41 -0.95
C ASN A 162 -24.20 -5.58 -1.03
N ASN A 163 -24.76 -6.00 0.10
CA ASN A 163 -25.74 -7.11 0.17
C ASN A 163 -25.30 -8.37 -0.61
N ASN A 164 -24.11 -8.90 -0.31
CA ASN A 164 -23.46 -10.02 -1.01
C ASN A 164 -23.07 -9.75 -2.48
N GLY A 165 -23.25 -8.52 -2.97
CA GLY A 165 -22.89 -8.08 -4.31
C GLY A 165 -21.68 -7.14 -4.35
N ALA A 166 -21.36 -6.70 -5.57
CA ALA A 166 -20.29 -5.73 -5.84
C ALA A 166 -20.70 -4.30 -5.49
N GLY A 167 -19.72 -3.38 -5.47
CA GLY A 167 -19.93 -1.96 -5.20
C GLY A 167 -19.93 -1.64 -3.70
N ASN A 168 -20.48 -0.49 -3.34
CA ASN A 168 -20.49 0.02 -1.97
C ASN A 168 -21.94 0.20 -1.47
N PRO A 169 -22.19 0.01 -0.16
CA PRO A 169 -23.49 0.30 0.40
C PRO A 169 -23.78 1.81 0.33
N PRO A 170 -25.06 2.23 0.30
CA PRO A 170 -25.41 3.64 0.38
C PRO A 170 -24.89 4.26 1.68
N ASN A 171 -24.47 5.52 1.61
CA ASN A 171 -24.00 6.28 2.76
C ASN A 171 -24.95 7.46 3.03
N PRO A 172 -25.78 7.41 4.09
CA PRO A 172 -26.69 8.51 4.41
C PRO A 172 -25.99 9.84 4.76
N LYS A 173 -24.69 9.81 5.04
CA LYS A 173 -23.91 10.98 5.49
C LYS A 173 -22.93 11.50 4.43
N GLY A 174 -23.00 11.04 3.19
CA GLY A 174 -22.12 11.48 2.10
C GLY A 174 -22.05 10.52 0.93
N ILE A 175 -20.96 10.58 0.17
CA ILE A 175 -20.72 9.67 -0.96
C ILE A 175 -20.38 8.26 -0.48
N LYS A 176 -20.63 7.24 -1.31
CA LYS A 176 -20.39 5.83 -0.95
C LYS A 176 -18.90 5.51 -0.76
N THR A 177 -18.03 6.31 -1.35
CA THR A 177 -16.57 6.17 -1.32
C THR A 177 -15.89 6.96 -0.19
N ASP A 178 -16.64 7.56 0.74
CA ASP A 178 -16.08 8.42 1.78
C ASP A 178 -15.12 7.69 2.75
N TYR A 179 -15.27 6.38 2.88
CA TYR A 179 -14.43 5.52 3.71
C TYR A 179 -12.98 5.47 3.25
N LEU A 180 -12.72 5.72 1.96
CA LEU A 180 -11.34 5.85 1.47
C LEU A 180 -10.62 6.95 2.25
N TRP A 181 -11.29 8.09 2.44
CA TRP A 181 -10.71 9.28 3.07
C TRP A 181 -10.78 9.21 4.59
N LYS A 182 -11.94 8.81 5.14
CA LYS A 182 -12.21 8.89 6.59
C LYS A 182 -11.65 7.72 7.39
N ASP A 183 -11.36 6.58 6.75
CA ASP A 183 -10.85 5.39 7.43
C ASP A 183 -9.55 4.90 6.79
N MET A 184 -9.56 4.59 5.49
CA MET A 184 -8.44 3.92 4.81
C MET A 184 -7.18 4.77 4.72
N LEU A 185 -7.31 6.08 4.49
CA LEU A 185 -6.19 7.01 4.34
C LEU A 185 -5.90 7.84 5.60
N THR A 186 -6.41 7.43 6.76
CA THR A 186 -5.95 8.01 8.04
C THR A 186 -4.47 7.68 8.25
N LYS A 187 -3.72 8.56 8.92
CA LYS A 187 -2.27 8.36 9.17
C LYS A 187 -1.99 6.99 9.80
N ALA A 188 -2.77 6.62 10.81
CA ALA A 188 -2.63 5.34 11.50
C ALA A 188 -2.92 4.14 10.59
N ARG A 189 -4.00 4.19 9.80
CA ARG A 189 -4.36 3.10 8.89
C ARG A 189 -3.35 2.95 7.76
N LEU A 190 -2.94 4.05 7.14
CA LEU A 190 -1.94 4.02 6.07
C LEU A 190 -0.60 3.48 6.58
N THR A 191 -0.17 3.89 7.77
CA THR A 191 0.99 3.31 8.45
C THR A 191 0.84 1.80 8.65
N ASN A 192 -0.31 1.34 9.13
CA ASN A 192 -0.58 -0.10 9.30
C ASN A 192 -0.53 -0.87 7.96
N ILE A 193 -1.14 -0.31 6.90
CA ILE A 193 -1.11 -0.90 5.55
C ILE A 193 0.33 -1.03 5.04
N ILE A 194 1.14 0.02 5.22
CA ILE A 194 2.56 0.03 4.85
C ILE A 194 3.34 -1.01 5.65
N GLN A 195 3.05 -1.22 6.93
CA GLN A 195 3.81 -2.16 7.75
C GLN A 195 3.42 -3.62 7.48
N ASN A 196 2.12 -3.89 7.43
CA ASN A 196 1.62 -5.25 7.64
C ASN A 196 0.99 -5.89 6.40
N TYR A 197 0.67 -5.11 5.36
CA TYR A 197 -0.08 -5.62 4.22
C TYR A 197 0.67 -5.52 2.89
N VAL A 198 1.24 -4.36 2.56
CA VAL A 198 1.85 -4.16 1.24
C VAL A 198 3.10 -5.03 1.08
N GLN A 199 3.21 -5.74 -0.04
CA GLN A 199 4.34 -6.64 -0.28
C GLN A 199 4.86 -6.47 -1.69
N LEU A 200 6.17 -6.23 -1.81
CA LEU A 200 6.91 -6.32 -3.07
C LEU A 200 7.81 -7.55 -2.99
N PHE A 201 7.60 -8.50 -3.89
CA PHE A 201 8.38 -9.73 -3.95
C PHE A 201 8.69 -10.10 -5.39
N GLU A 202 9.63 -11.03 -5.56
CA GLU A 202 9.95 -11.63 -6.85
C GLU A 202 9.34 -13.03 -6.91
N GLU A 203 8.69 -13.32 -8.03
CA GLU A 203 8.16 -14.65 -8.35
C GLU A 203 8.87 -15.18 -9.58
N GLU A 204 9.24 -16.46 -9.56
CA GLU A 204 9.76 -17.13 -10.75
C GLU A 204 8.60 -17.55 -11.65
N THR A 205 8.59 -17.04 -12.87
CA THR A 205 7.62 -17.42 -13.89
C THR A 205 8.33 -18.11 -15.05
N GLU A 206 7.65 -19.06 -15.67
CA GLU A 206 8.14 -19.78 -16.83
C GLU A 206 7.53 -19.20 -18.10
N LYS A 207 8.40 -18.84 -19.05
CA LYS A 207 8.00 -18.36 -20.38
C LYS A 207 8.50 -19.33 -21.44
N ILE A 208 7.59 -19.83 -22.26
CA ILE A 208 7.94 -20.64 -23.43
C ILE A 208 8.42 -19.70 -24.54
N LEU A 209 9.65 -19.92 -24.99
CA LEU A 209 10.26 -19.18 -26.09
C LEU A 209 9.77 -19.74 -27.45
N PRO A 210 9.89 -18.96 -28.55
CA PRO A 210 9.49 -19.42 -29.87
C PRO A 210 10.19 -20.70 -30.35
N ASP A 211 11.38 -21.01 -29.82
CA ASP A 211 12.14 -22.24 -30.10
C ASP A 211 11.74 -23.44 -29.20
N GLY A 212 10.65 -23.31 -28.43
CA GLY A 212 10.14 -24.33 -27.52
C GLY A 212 10.86 -24.43 -26.19
N LYS A 213 11.93 -23.64 -25.95
CA LYS A 213 12.65 -23.67 -24.67
C LYS A 213 11.90 -22.93 -23.57
N VAL A 214 11.98 -23.46 -22.35
CA VAL A 214 11.45 -22.80 -21.16
C VAL A 214 12.50 -21.87 -20.58
N LYS A 215 12.18 -20.58 -20.49
CA LYS A 215 12.97 -19.59 -19.79
C LYS A 215 12.33 -19.26 -18.46
N LYS A 216 13.08 -19.47 -17.37
CA LYS A 216 12.71 -18.95 -16.04
C LYS A 216 13.07 -17.48 -15.96
N GLU A 217 12.11 -16.66 -15.57
CA GLU A 217 12.30 -15.23 -15.34
C GLU A 217 11.79 -14.84 -13.95
N LYS A 218 12.52 -13.95 -13.28
CA LYS A 218 12.08 -13.37 -12.01
C LYS A 218 11.29 -12.11 -12.28
N VAL A 219 10.02 -12.11 -11.87
CA VAL A 219 9.11 -10.98 -12.06
C VAL A 219 8.77 -10.39 -10.71
N LYS A 220 9.02 -9.09 -10.55
CA LYS A 220 8.57 -8.35 -9.38
C LYS A 220 7.04 -8.19 -9.40
N LYS A 221 6.40 -8.48 -8.27
CA LYS A 221 4.97 -8.27 -8.03
C LYS A 221 4.77 -7.44 -6.77
N LEU A 222 3.92 -6.41 -6.89
CA LEU A 222 3.49 -5.57 -5.78
C LEU A 222 2.03 -5.90 -5.45
N ILE A 223 1.77 -6.28 -4.22
CA ILE A 223 0.43 -6.51 -3.68
C ILE A 223 0.07 -5.36 -2.75
N PHE A 224 -1.08 -4.76 -3.02
CA PHE A 224 -1.79 -3.88 -2.10
C PHE A 224 -3.08 -4.59 -1.65
N PRO A 225 -3.43 -4.58 -0.35
CA PRO A 225 -4.59 -5.31 0.15
C PRO A 225 -5.90 -4.77 -0.43
N ARG A 226 -6.86 -5.65 -0.73
CA ARG A 226 -8.25 -5.26 -1.03
C ARG A 226 -9.00 -4.92 0.26
N TYR A 227 -10.02 -4.07 0.15
CA TYR A 227 -10.82 -3.61 1.28
C TYR A 227 -11.32 -4.76 2.16
N HIS A 228 -11.98 -5.78 1.57
CA HIS A 228 -12.53 -6.91 2.33
C HIS A 228 -11.45 -7.72 3.06
N GLN A 229 -10.22 -7.74 2.54
CA GLN A 229 -9.11 -8.42 3.19
C GLN A 229 -8.65 -7.66 4.44
N ILE A 230 -8.60 -6.32 4.37
CA ILE A 230 -8.30 -5.47 5.51
C ILE A 230 -9.40 -5.63 6.58
N ASP A 231 -10.66 -5.46 6.17
CA ASP A 231 -11.83 -5.54 7.04
C ASP A 231 -11.92 -6.89 7.78
N ALA A 232 -11.71 -8.00 7.08
CA ALA A 232 -11.71 -9.33 7.70
C ALA A 232 -10.57 -9.48 8.72
N VAL A 233 -9.36 -9.04 8.39
CA VAL A 233 -8.21 -9.12 9.31
C VAL A 233 -8.41 -8.22 10.53
N ASP A 234 -8.88 -6.98 10.33
CA ASP A 234 -9.13 -6.03 11.41
C ASP A 234 -10.18 -6.53 12.39
N LYS A 235 -11.27 -7.12 11.90
CA LYS A 235 -12.31 -7.72 12.75
C LYS A 235 -11.77 -8.88 13.58
N LEU A 236 -10.95 -9.74 12.99
CA LEU A 236 -10.35 -10.88 13.68
C LEU A 236 -9.33 -10.44 14.73
N LEU A 237 -8.46 -9.48 14.40
CA LEU A 237 -7.50 -8.91 15.35
C LEU A 237 -8.20 -8.20 16.51
N SER A 238 -9.24 -7.42 16.21
CA SER A 238 -10.03 -6.73 17.24
C SER A 238 -10.73 -7.72 18.16
N ASN A 239 -11.38 -8.76 17.60
CA ASN A 239 -12.05 -9.76 18.42
C ASN A 239 -11.06 -10.57 19.27
N ALA A 240 -9.90 -10.96 18.70
CA ALA A 240 -8.84 -11.63 19.44
C ALA A 240 -8.28 -10.75 20.56
N LYS A 241 -8.08 -9.45 20.30
CA LYS A 241 -7.69 -8.48 21.35
C LYS A 241 -8.73 -8.37 22.45
N GLU A 242 -10.01 -8.46 22.09
CA GLU A 242 -11.09 -8.32 23.04
C GLU A 242 -11.34 -9.56 23.90
N ASN A 243 -11.17 -10.75 23.32
CA ASN A 243 -11.64 -12.03 23.88
C ASN A 243 -10.54 -13.05 24.11
N GLY A 244 -9.29 -12.72 23.77
CA GLY A 244 -8.15 -13.64 23.84
C GLY A 244 -8.18 -14.74 22.77
N ALA A 245 -7.32 -15.75 22.97
CA ALA A 245 -7.21 -16.91 22.09
C ALA A 245 -8.40 -17.89 22.23
N GLY A 246 -8.44 -18.93 21.39
CA GLY A 246 -9.38 -20.07 21.51
C GLY A 246 -10.75 -19.90 20.84
N LYS A 247 -11.00 -18.77 20.16
CA LYS A 247 -12.23 -18.56 19.37
C LYS A 247 -12.14 -19.20 17.99
N ARG A 248 -13.30 -19.57 17.43
CA ARG A 248 -13.45 -20.11 16.08
C ARG A 248 -14.16 -19.08 15.21
N TYR A 249 -13.64 -18.84 14.02
CA TYR A 249 -14.19 -17.86 13.08
C TYR A 249 -14.45 -18.50 11.72
N LEU A 250 -15.53 -18.09 11.07
CA LEU A 250 -15.83 -18.44 9.68
C LEU A 250 -15.76 -17.17 8.84
N ILE A 251 -14.85 -17.14 7.87
CA ILE A 251 -14.73 -16.04 6.91
C ILE A 251 -15.04 -16.59 5.51
N GLN A 252 -16.13 -16.11 4.92
CA GLN A 252 -16.58 -16.55 3.60
C GLN A 252 -16.16 -15.53 2.54
N HIS A 253 -15.15 -15.88 1.74
CA HIS A 253 -14.80 -15.13 0.53
C HIS A 253 -14.85 -16.03 -0.70
N SER A 254 -15.24 -15.44 -1.84
CA SER A 254 -15.29 -16.12 -3.15
C SER A 254 -13.95 -16.71 -3.58
N ALA A 255 -13.95 -17.64 -4.56
CA ALA A 255 -12.72 -18.10 -5.20
C ALA A 255 -11.99 -16.91 -5.88
N GLY A 256 -10.65 -16.90 -5.86
CA GLY A 256 -9.85 -15.80 -6.43
C GLY A 256 -9.86 -14.48 -5.62
N SER A 257 -10.56 -14.42 -4.48
CA SER A 257 -10.59 -13.25 -3.59
C SER A 257 -9.32 -12.99 -2.78
N GLY A 258 -8.26 -13.79 -2.98
CA GLY A 258 -6.96 -13.61 -2.31
C GLY A 258 -6.96 -14.05 -0.83
N LYS A 259 -7.74 -15.07 -0.49
CA LYS A 259 -7.87 -15.60 0.89
C LYS A 259 -6.52 -15.91 1.54
N SER A 260 -5.58 -16.49 0.80
CA SER A 260 -4.24 -16.81 1.31
C SER A 260 -3.48 -15.59 1.82
N ASN A 261 -3.65 -14.43 1.18
CA ASN A 261 -3.05 -13.18 1.65
C ASN A 261 -3.66 -12.73 2.98
N SER A 262 -4.98 -12.78 3.11
CA SER A 262 -5.67 -12.46 4.37
C SER A 262 -5.19 -13.34 5.52
N ILE A 263 -5.00 -14.64 5.28
CA ILE A 263 -4.52 -15.60 6.27
C ILE A 263 -3.07 -15.29 6.66
N SER A 264 -2.21 -15.00 5.69
CA SER A 264 -0.81 -14.64 5.93
C SER A 264 -0.69 -13.34 6.73
N TRP A 265 -1.42 -12.29 6.35
CA TRP A 265 -1.42 -11.00 7.06
C TRP A 265 -2.01 -11.09 8.46
N LEU A 266 -3.07 -11.91 8.64
CA LEU A 266 -3.61 -12.18 9.96
C LEU A 266 -2.58 -12.88 10.83
N ALA A 267 -1.99 -13.97 10.35
CA ALA A 267 -1.01 -14.75 11.11
C ALA A 267 0.18 -13.89 11.54
N HIS A 268 0.73 -13.09 10.62
CA HIS A 268 1.81 -12.16 10.92
C HIS A 268 1.43 -11.18 12.05
N GLN A 269 0.23 -10.60 12.00
CA GLN A 269 -0.20 -9.64 13.01
C GLN A 269 -0.60 -10.27 14.35
N LEU A 270 -1.08 -11.53 14.36
CA LEU A 270 -1.40 -12.25 15.60
C LEU A 270 -0.16 -12.52 16.45
N VAL A 271 1.01 -12.75 15.82
CA VAL A 271 2.28 -12.98 16.54
C VAL A 271 2.65 -11.79 17.44
N GLY A 272 2.33 -10.57 17.01
CA GLY A 272 2.61 -9.34 17.77
C GLY A 272 1.38 -8.75 18.47
N LEU A 273 0.28 -9.49 18.59
CA LEU A 273 -0.96 -8.97 19.17
C LEU A 273 -0.90 -9.01 20.70
N PHE A 274 -0.97 -7.84 21.33
CA PHE A 274 -1.04 -7.71 22.78
C PHE A 274 -2.49 -7.61 23.28
N ASP A 275 -2.68 -8.00 24.54
CA ASP A 275 -3.93 -7.88 25.27
C ASP A 275 -4.44 -6.41 25.38
N LYS A 276 -5.60 -6.21 26.00
CA LYS A 276 -6.22 -4.88 26.15
C LYS A 276 -5.34 -3.89 26.92
N ASN A 277 -4.54 -4.39 27.86
CA ASN A 277 -3.66 -3.59 28.70
C ASN A 277 -2.32 -3.30 27.99
N ASN A 278 -2.05 -3.98 26.87
CA ASN A 278 -0.77 -4.01 26.16
C ASN A 278 0.39 -4.54 27.02
N GLU A 279 0.10 -5.51 27.90
CA GLU A 279 1.08 -6.09 28.83
C GLU A 279 1.63 -7.42 28.29
N ASN A 280 0.74 -8.31 27.85
CA ASN A 280 1.12 -9.64 27.40
C ASN A 280 0.71 -9.89 25.95
N THR A 281 1.50 -10.69 25.24
CA THR A 281 1.11 -11.24 23.94
C THR A 281 -0.03 -12.24 24.11
N ILE A 282 -1.04 -12.18 23.24
CA ILE A 282 -2.21 -13.07 23.32
C ILE A 282 -1.90 -14.49 22.86
N PHE A 283 -0.93 -14.64 21.96
CA PHE A 283 -0.58 -15.92 21.34
C PHE A 283 0.91 -16.21 21.52
N ASP A 284 1.23 -17.38 22.08
CA ASP A 284 2.62 -17.85 22.20
C ASP A 284 3.15 -18.36 20.86
N THR A 285 2.27 -18.98 20.06
CA THR A 285 2.57 -19.51 18.73
C THR A 285 1.39 -19.34 17.80
N VAL A 286 1.69 -19.08 16.53
CA VAL A 286 0.68 -18.92 15.47
C VAL A 286 1.02 -19.88 14.33
N GLY A 287 0.12 -20.82 14.06
CA GLY A 287 0.22 -21.76 12.92
C GLY A 287 -0.87 -21.48 11.89
N THR A 288 -0.55 -21.61 10.61
CA THR A 288 -1.53 -21.54 9.53
C THR A 288 -1.66 -22.89 8.82
N ARG A 289 -2.89 -23.33 8.59
CA ARG A 289 -3.20 -24.51 7.77
C ARG A 289 -4.25 -24.13 6.74
N LEU A 290 -3.87 -24.20 5.47
CA LEU A 290 -4.79 -24.02 4.35
C LEU A 290 -5.39 -25.39 4.03
N LEU A 291 -6.70 -25.52 4.20
CA LEU A 291 -7.47 -26.65 3.67
C LEU A 291 -8.07 -26.16 2.34
N PHE A 292 -7.67 -26.81 1.25
CA PHE A 292 -8.19 -26.56 -0.09
C PHE A 292 -9.37 -27.48 -0.39
#